data_AF-A0A7K0U6G1-F1
#
_entry.id   AF-A0A7K0U6G1-F1
#
_cell.length_a   1.000
_cell.length_b   1.000
_cell.length_c   1.000
_cell.angle_alpha   90.00
_cell.angle_beta   90.00
_cell.angle_gamma   90.00
#
_symmetry.space_group_name_H-M   'P 1'
#
loop_
_entity.id
_entity.type
_entity.pdbx_description
1 polymer ?
#
loop_
_entity_poly.entity_id
_entity_poly.type
_entity_poly.pdbx_seq_one_letter_code
_entity_poly.pdbx_strand_id
1 'polypeptide(L)'
;MEAGPVCSQVMRIGFALPQHDFSLRSESPLSYSTLLGYARYAKDLGVDSLWLADHLVWDVSKYRGPTEPGGMFEPLVTLSALARDVPDVRLGTLVLLEALRPAALL
;
A
#
# COMPACT_ATOMS: atom_id res chain seq x y z
N MET A 1 21.69 -32.38 -27.80
CA MET A 1 20.40 -31.86 -27.29
C MET A 1 20.69 -30.50 -26.70
N GLU A 2 20.38 -29.44 -27.43
CA GLU A 2 20.58 -28.06 -26.99
C GLU A 2 19.30 -27.64 -26.25
N ALA A 3 19.43 -27.27 -24.98
CA ALA A 3 18.30 -26.78 -24.20
C ALA A 3 17.87 -25.42 -24.78
N GLY A 4 16.63 -25.32 -25.25
CA GLY A 4 16.05 -24.06 -25.71
C GLY A 4 16.07 -22.99 -24.60
N PRO A 5 15.94 -21.70 -24.96
CA PRO A 5 16.09 -20.61 -24.00
C PRO A 5 14.98 -20.70 -22.95
N VAL A 6 15.38 -20.90 -21.69
CA VAL A 6 14.51 -20.66 -20.55
C VAL A 6 14.23 -19.16 -20.53
N CYS A 7 13.00 -18.77 -20.87
CA CYS A 7 12.51 -17.44 -20.53
C CYS A 7 12.61 -17.29 -19.01
N SER A 8 13.66 -16.63 -18.54
CA SER A 8 13.73 -16.14 -17.17
C SER A 8 12.64 -15.09 -17.03
N GLN A 9 11.43 -15.51 -16.65
CA GLN A 9 10.41 -14.57 -16.21
C GLN A 9 10.86 -14.06 -14.85
N VAL A 10 11.29 -12.80 -14.82
CA VAL A 10 11.71 -12.14 -13.59
C VAL A 10 10.49 -11.98 -12.69
N MET A 11 10.52 -12.59 -11.52
CA MET A 11 9.49 -12.41 -10.49
C MET A 11 9.56 -10.97 -9.98
N ARG A 12 8.41 -10.28 -9.97
CA ARG A 12 8.27 -8.94 -9.39
C ARG A 12 7.68 -9.03 -7.99
N ILE A 13 8.18 -8.21 -7.07
CA ILE A 13 7.77 -8.18 -5.66
C ILE A 13 7.13 -6.82 -5.35
N GLY A 14 5.95 -6.85 -4.76
CA GLY A 14 5.26 -5.67 -4.24
C GLY A 14 5.27 -5.62 -2.71
N PHE A 15 5.20 -4.41 -2.14
CA PHE A 15 5.12 -4.19 -0.70
C PHE A 15 3.81 -3.46 -0.35
N ALA A 16 3.01 -4.07 0.52
CA ALA A 16 1.85 -3.41 1.12
C ALA A 16 2.33 -2.50 2.26
N LEU A 17 2.12 -1.20 2.11
CA LEU A 17 2.60 -0.21 3.08
C LEU A 17 1.78 -0.26 4.38
N PRO A 18 2.37 0.16 5.53
CA PRO A 18 1.57 0.48 6.70
C PRO A 18 0.61 1.61 6.35
N GLN A 19 -0.69 1.40 6.57
CA GLN A 19 -1.73 2.36 6.19
C GLN A 19 -2.72 2.67 7.30
N HIS A 20 -2.76 1.82 8.34
CA HIS A 20 -3.69 1.95 9.45
C HIS A 20 -2.95 2.37 10.72
N ASP A 21 -3.65 3.02 11.63
CA ASP A 21 -3.12 3.42 12.94
C ASP A 21 -2.67 2.25 13.83
N PHE A 22 -3.08 1.03 13.50
CA PHE A 22 -2.64 -0.20 14.16
C PHE A 22 -1.56 -0.96 13.38
N SER A 23 -1.13 -0.45 12.22
CA SER A 23 -0.09 -1.11 11.39
C SER A 23 1.25 -1.19 12.14
N LEU A 24 1.53 -0.23 13.03
CA LEU A 24 2.74 -0.19 13.83
C LEU A 24 2.39 -0.17 15.32
N ARG A 25 3.05 -1.01 16.11
CA ARG A 25 2.88 -1.00 17.58
C ARG A 25 3.48 0.25 18.23
N SER A 26 4.47 0.86 17.58
CA SER A 26 5.23 2.00 18.10
C SER A 26 4.61 3.36 17.80
N GLU A 27 3.59 3.43 16.94
CA GLU A 27 3.05 4.69 16.45
C GLU A 27 1.55 4.55 16.13
N SER A 28 0.75 5.39 16.79
CA SER A 28 -0.70 5.50 16.60
C SER A 28 -1.14 6.90 17.10
N PRO A 29 -1.66 7.80 16.24
CA PRO A 29 -1.95 7.59 14.82
C PRO A 29 -0.69 7.51 13.95
N LEU A 30 -0.79 6.83 12.81
CA LEU A 30 0.31 6.69 11.86
C LEU A 30 0.58 8.03 11.16
N SER A 31 1.82 8.52 11.21
CA SER A 31 2.21 9.73 10.48
C SER A 31 2.56 9.46 9.02
N TYR A 32 2.35 10.47 8.17
CA TYR A 32 2.77 10.40 6.77
C TYR A 32 4.30 10.28 6.64
N SER A 33 5.06 10.95 7.51
CA SER A 33 6.52 10.85 7.56
C SER A 33 7.00 9.41 7.76
N THR A 34 6.35 8.66 8.66
CA THR A 34 6.67 7.25 8.87
C THR A 34 6.32 6.41 7.64
N LEU A 35 5.11 6.57 7.09
CA LEU A 35 4.68 5.87 5.87
C LEU A 35 5.64 6.13 4.70
N LEU A 36 6.05 7.38 4.49
CA LEU A 36 7.03 7.77 3.49
C LEU A 36 8.42 7.14 3.76
N GLY A 37 8.81 7.04 5.03
CA GLY A 37 10.02 6.31 5.43
C GLY A 37 10.00 4.86 4.96
N TYR A 38 8.90 4.14 5.18
CA TYR A 38 8.71 2.78 4.70
C TYR A 38 8.70 2.70 3.17
N ALA A 39 8.05 3.63 2.48
CA ALA A 39 8.01 3.68 1.02
C ALA A 39 9.42 3.85 0.42
N ARG A 40 10.23 4.76 0.96
CA ARG A 40 11.63 4.96 0.55
C ARG A 40 12.49 3.75 0.87
N TYR A 41 12.34 3.19 2.06
CA TYR A 41 13.08 1.99 2.44
C TYR A 41 12.77 0.80 1.51
N ALA A 42 11.49 0.59 1.18
CA ALA A 42 11.09 -0.45 0.24
C ALA A 42 11.65 -0.19 -1.18
N LYS A 43 11.64 1.07 -1.65
CA LYS A 43 12.30 1.48 -2.91
C LYS A 43 13.79 1.12 -2.89
N ASP A 44 14.49 1.45 -1.82
CA ASP A 44 15.94 1.20 -1.69
C ASP A 44 16.28 -0.30 -1.62
N LEU A 45 15.34 -1.13 -1.13
CA LEU A 45 15.44 -2.59 -1.19
C LEU A 45 15.17 -3.17 -2.59
N GLY A 46 14.71 -2.36 -3.55
CA GLY A 46 14.45 -2.78 -4.92
C GLY A 46 13.09 -3.44 -5.15
N VAL A 47 12.07 -3.14 -4.33
CA VAL A 47 10.70 -3.62 -4.63
C VAL A 47 10.16 -2.96 -5.90
N ASP A 48 9.39 -3.70 -6.68
CA ASP A 48 8.85 -3.23 -7.96
C ASP A 48 7.62 -2.33 -7.79
N SER A 49 6.89 -2.47 -6.68
CA SER A 49 5.61 -1.77 -6.47
C SER A 49 5.24 -1.58 -5.00
N LEU A 50 4.48 -0.52 -4.72
CA LEU A 50 3.89 -0.21 -3.42
C LEU A 50 2.38 -0.21 -3.49
N TRP A 51 1.75 -0.70 -2.43
CA TRP A 51 0.32 -0.95 -2.41
C TRP A 51 -0.37 -0.45 -1.14
N LEU A 52 -1.56 0.12 -1.31
CA LEU A 52 -2.51 0.47 -0.24
C LEU A 52 -3.87 -0.19 -0.49
N ALA A 53 -4.52 -0.71 0.53
CA ALA A 53 -5.86 -1.28 0.42
C ALA A 53 -6.94 -0.19 0.56
N ASP A 54 -7.95 -0.24 -0.30
CA ASP A 54 -9.07 0.72 -0.26
C ASP A 54 -10.12 0.25 0.74
N HIS A 55 -10.09 0.85 1.93
CA HIS A 55 -11.04 0.60 3.00
C HIS A 55 -11.70 1.94 3.38
N LEU A 56 -13.03 1.98 3.45
CA LEU A 56 -13.72 3.20 3.89
C LEU A 56 -13.71 3.32 5.42
N VAL A 57 -13.86 2.17 6.09
CA VAL A 57 -13.81 1.99 7.54
C VAL A 57 -13.21 0.63 7.79
N TRP A 58 -12.37 0.50 8.81
CA TRP A 58 -11.76 -0.78 9.17
C TRP A 58 -12.04 -1.12 10.64
N ASP A 59 -12.97 -2.05 10.85
CA ASP A 59 -13.31 -2.62 12.16
C ASP A 59 -12.61 -3.97 12.35
N VAL A 60 -11.71 -4.01 13.34
CA VAL A 60 -10.93 -5.20 13.72
C VAL A 60 -11.41 -5.84 15.02
N SER A 61 -12.49 -5.37 15.62
CA SER A 61 -13.03 -5.91 16.88
C SER A 61 -13.31 -7.42 16.78
N LYS A 62 -13.80 -7.88 15.61
CA LYS A 62 -14.03 -9.31 15.31
C LYS A 62 -12.75 -10.17 15.33
N TYR A 63 -11.58 -9.55 15.23
CA TYR A 63 -10.27 -10.20 15.31
C TYR A 63 -9.57 -9.96 16.66
N ARG A 64 -10.33 -9.61 17.71
CA ARG A 64 -9.79 -9.21 19.03
C ARG A 64 -8.94 -7.94 18.97
N GLY A 65 -9.18 -7.08 17.97
CA GLY A 65 -8.64 -5.72 17.92
C GLY A 65 -9.45 -4.73 18.77
N PRO A 66 -9.07 -3.45 18.77
CA PRO A 66 -9.84 -2.38 19.42
C PRO A 66 -11.29 -2.32 18.93
N THR A 67 -12.18 -1.85 19.80
CA THR A 67 -13.61 -1.67 19.51
C THR A 67 -13.92 -0.42 18.71
N GLU A 68 -13.08 0.60 18.87
CA GLU A 68 -13.13 1.84 18.13
C GLU A 68 -12.47 1.65 16.75
N PRO A 69 -13.11 2.10 15.65
CA PRO A 69 -12.46 2.11 14.35
C PRO A 69 -11.18 2.95 14.40
N GLY A 70 -10.06 2.35 13.99
CA GLY A 70 -8.79 3.06 13.86
C GLY A 70 -8.78 3.97 12.64
N GLY A 71 -7.97 5.02 12.67
CA GLY A 71 -7.71 5.85 11.51
C GLY A 71 -6.88 5.11 10.46
N MET A 72 -6.94 5.62 9.23
CA MET A 72 -6.14 5.13 8.11
C MET A 72 -5.93 6.20 7.06
N PHE A 73 -4.88 6.03 6.28
CA PHE A 73 -4.63 6.82 5.09
C PHE A 73 -5.62 6.46 3.97
N GLU A 74 -6.25 7.48 3.37
CA GLU A 74 -7.06 7.29 2.17
C GLU A 74 -6.13 6.96 0.99
N PRO A 75 -6.36 5.85 0.26
CA PRO A 75 -5.38 5.32 -0.68
C PRO A 75 -5.11 6.23 -1.87
N LEU A 76 -6.13 6.84 -2.48
CA LEU A 76 -5.93 7.65 -3.69
C LEU A 76 -5.17 8.94 -3.37
N VAL A 77 -5.52 9.62 -2.29
CA VAL A 77 -4.81 10.82 -1.81
C VAL A 77 -3.37 10.47 -1.43
N THR A 78 -3.17 9.35 -0.73
CA THR A 78 -1.86 8.96 -0.23
C THR A 78 -0.94 8.48 -1.34
N LEU A 79 -1.42 7.66 -2.28
CA LEU A 79 -0.67 7.27 -3.46
C LEU A 79 -0.34 8.48 -4.34
N SER A 80 -1.25 9.46 -4.45
CA SER A 80 -0.97 10.72 -5.16
C SER A 80 0.17 11.51 -4.52
N ALA A 81 0.22 11.56 -3.18
CA ALA A 81 1.33 12.17 -2.45
C ALA A 81 2.64 11.38 -2.65
N LEU A 82 2.58 10.05 -2.56
CA LEU A 82 3.75 9.18 -2.79
C LEU A 82 4.29 9.27 -4.22
N ALA A 83 3.44 9.46 -5.24
CA ALA A 83 3.87 9.61 -6.62
C ALA A 83 4.86 10.78 -6.80
N ARG A 84 4.71 11.84 -5.99
CA ARG A 84 5.69 12.94 -5.93
C ARG A 84 7.01 12.52 -5.27
N ASP A 85 6.93 11.74 -4.20
CA ASP A 85 8.07 11.50 -3.30
C ASP A 85 8.88 10.23 -3.65
N VAL A 86 8.30 9.29 -4.39
CA VAL A 86 8.94 8.06 -4.92
C VAL A 86 8.54 7.80 -6.38
N PRO A 87 8.89 8.70 -7.32
CA PRO A 87 8.33 8.72 -8.69
C PRO A 87 8.67 7.49 -9.55
N ASP A 88 9.71 6.72 -9.19
CA ASP A 88 10.19 5.58 -9.98
C ASP A 88 9.53 4.24 -9.61
N VAL A 89 8.72 4.21 -8.54
CA VAL A 89 8.10 2.97 -8.04
C VAL A 89 6.67 2.89 -8.53
N ARG A 90 6.23 1.70 -8.98
CA ARG A 90 4.83 1.50 -9.37
C ARG A 90 3.93 1.57 -8.14
N LEU A 91 2.85 2.33 -8.24
CA LEU A 91 1.87 2.50 -7.17
C LEU A 91 0.56 1.81 -7.54
N GLY A 92 -0.11 1.19 -6.58
CA GLY A 92 -1.38 0.50 -6.83
C GLY A 92 -2.28 0.35 -5.60
N THR A 93 -3.54 0.04 -5.85
CA THR A 93 -4.57 -0.22 -4.82
C THR A 93 -4.91 -1.71 -4.71
N LEU A 94 -5.21 -2.19 -3.49
CA LEU A 94 -5.58 -3.59 -3.20
C LEU A 94 -6.95 -3.73 -2.52
N VAL A 95 -8.08 -3.77 -3.20
CA VAL A 95 -8.41 -3.42 -4.59
C VAL A 95 -9.17 -2.09 -4.52
N LEU A 96 -9.18 -1.29 -5.58
CA LEU A 96 -10.01 -0.08 -5.60
C LEU A 96 -11.50 -0.44 -5.41
N LEU A 97 -12.20 0.24 -4.50
CA LEU A 97 -13.64 0.03 -4.27
C LEU A 97 -14.46 0.74 -5.35
N GLU A 98 -14.32 0.31 -6.61
CA GLU A 98 -14.94 0.94 -7.79
C GLU A 98 -16.46 1.10 -7.64
N ALA A 99 -17.15 0.08 -7.11
CA ALA A 99 -18.60 0.11 -6.90
C ALA A 99 -19.07 1.17 -5.89
N LEU A 100 -18.16 1.73 -5.09
CA LEU A 100 -18.46 2.75 -4.08
C LEU A 100 -17.96 4.14 -4.50
N ARG A 101 -17.46 4.29 -5.73
CA ARG A 101 -16.93 5.56 -6.26
C ARG A 101 -17.67 5.91 -7.57
N PRO A 102 -18.10 7.17 -7.77
CA PRO A 102 -18.65 7.58 -9.06
C PRO A 102 -17.63 7.36 -10.18
N ALA A 103 -18.04 6.71 -11.28
CA ALA A 103 -17.13 6.38 -12.38
C ALA A 103 -16.44 7.62 -13.00
N ALA A 104 -17.06 8.80 -12.91
CA ALA A 104 -16.46 10.06 -13.40
C ALA A 104 -15.30 10.59 -12.52
N LEU A 105 -15.06 9.99 -11.36
CA LEU A 105 -13.98 10.34 -10.42
C LEU A 105 -12.84 9.30 -10.39
N LEU A 106 -12.92 8.28 -11.25
CA LEU A 106 -11.91 7.24 -11.45
C LEU A 106 -11.15 7.51 -12.75
#